data_AF-A0A0F0CPH8-F1
#
_entry.id   AF-A0A0F0CPH8-F1
#
_cell.length_a   1.000
_cell.length_b   1.000
_cell.length_c   1.000
_cell.angle_alpha   90.00
_cell.angle_beta   90.00
_cell.angle_gamma   90.00
#
_symmetry.space_group_name_H-M   'P 1'
#
loop_
_entity.id
_entity.type
_entity.pdbx_description
1 polymer ?
#
loop_
_entity_poly.entity_id
_entity_poly.type
_entity_poly.pdbx_seq_one_letter_code
_entity_poly.pdbx_strand_id
1 'polypeptide(L)'
;MKLFGFIFNNFLPKFFTLLLAVGTWFYVFDLIHNESFSIKKDVDPEFFGKSNFIFKPLSVRPLFSGALPKGYRIISNEMKINPPTIYVFGPSNLLENVYEIQTDKINLSEYTHPMKINTGFHSSTIKFLKSNDKVVEIDLPVEKSSINSKII
;
A
#
# COMPACT_ATOMS: atom_id res chain seq x y z
N MET A 1 58.72 -23.15 -36.25
CA MET A 1 57.30 -22.81 -36.42
C MET A 1 56.45 -23.60 -35.42
N LYS A 2 56.48 -23.24 -34.12
CA LYS A 2 55.74 -23.92 -33.02
C LYS A 2 55.13 -22.94 -31.99
N LEU A 3 55.13 -21.64 -32.27
CA LEU A 3 54.60 -20.62 -31.35
C LEU A 3 53.07 -20.43 -31.51
N PHE A 4 52.55 -20.64 -32.71
CA PHE A 4 51.12 -20.46 -33.02
C PHE A 4 50.20 -21.47 -32.30
N GLY A 5 50.62 -22.72 -32.12
CA GLY A 5 49.78 -23.72 -31.45
C GLY A 5 49.55 -23.47 -29.95
N PHE A 6 50.49 -22.81 -29.27
CA PHE A 6 50.40 -22.55 -27.83
C PHE A 6 49.49 -21.37 -27.50
N ILE A 7 49.50 -20.34 -28.35
CA ILE A 7 48.63 -19.16 -28.22
C ILE A 7 47.18 -19.56 -28.55
N PHE A 8 46.94 -20.32 -29.62
CA PHE A 8 45.58 -20.64 -30.05
C PHE A 8 44.83 -21.65 -29.15
N ASN A 9 45.53 -22.57 -28.46
CA ASN A 9 44.83 -23.57 -27.66
C ASN A 9 44.34 -23.09 -26.28
N ASN A 10 44.96 -22.06 -25.69
CA ASN A 10 44.62 -21.61 -24.33
C ASN A 10 44.25 -20.13 -24.21
N PHE A 11 44.69 -19.28 -25.15
CA PHE A 11 44.40 -17.85 -25.10
C PHE A 11 43.09 -17.52 -25.80
N LEU A 12 42.80 -18.18 -26.93
CA LEU A 12 41.60 -17.96 -27.72
C LEU A 12 40.30 -18.12 -26.93
N PRO A 13 40.06 -19.22 -26.19
CA PRO A 13 38.82 -19.36 -25.42
C PRO A 13 38.68 -18.31 -24.32
N LYS A 14 39.79 -17.87 -23.70
CA LYS A 14 39.79 -16.82 -22.68
C LYS A 14 39.48 -15.43 -23.26
N PHE A 15 39.97 -15.16 -24.47
CA PHE A 15 39.65 -13.93 -25.18
C PHE A 15 38.16 -13.89 -25.58
N PHE A 16 37.62 -15.02 -26.06
CA PHE A 16 36.20 -15.11 -26.40
C PHE A 16 35.29 -14.95 -25.18
N THR A 17 35.61 -15.56 -24.03
CA THR A 17 34.81 -15.36 -22.81
C THR A 17 34.87 -13.93 -22.30
N LEU A 18 36.03 -13.27 -22.39
CA LEU A 18 36.18 -11.87 -22.02
C LEU A 18 35.35 -10.95 -22.93
N LEU A 19 35.40 -11.17 -24.24
CA LEU A 19 34.64 -10.39 -25.22
C LEU A 19 33.13 -10.57 -25.01
N LEU A 20 32.69 -11.81 -24.75
CA LEU A 20 31.29 -12.11 -24.45
C LEU A 20 30.81 -11.45 -23.14
N ALA A 21 31.66 -11.41 -22.12
CA ALA A 21 31.35 -10.75 -20.86
C ALA A 21 31.20 -9.23 -21.04
N VAL A 22 32.11 -8.59 -21.79
CA VAL A 22 32.02 -7.16 -22.11
C VAL A 22 30.78 -6.87 -22.95
N GLY A 23 30.50 -7.68 -23.97
CA GLY A 23 29.30 -7.54 -24.79
C GLY A 23 28.01 -7.71 -23.99
N THR A 24 27.96 -8.67 -23.06
CA THR A 24 26.81 -8.87 -22.15
C THR A 24 26.65 -7.70 -21.20
N TRP A 25 27.74 -7.14 -20.68
CA TRP A 25 27.69 -5.95 -19.83
C TRP A 25 27.11 -4.76 -20.58
N PHE A 26 27.58 -4.51 -21.82
CA PHE A 26 27.02 -3.45 -22.66
C PHE A 26 25.55 -3.70 -23.02
N TYR A 27 25.17 -4.93 -23.34
CA TYR A 27 23.78 -5.29 -23.63
C TYR A 27 22.88 -5.03 -22.42
N VAL A 28 23.27 -5.49 -21.23
CA VAL A 28 22.50 -5.24 -19.99
C VAL A 28 22.48 -3.76 -19.65
N PHE A 29 23.59 -3.04 -19.81
CA PHE A 29 23.67 -1.61 -19.55
C PHE A 29 22.76 -0.80 -20.48
N ASP A 30 22.76 -1.14 -21.78
CA ASP A 30 21.90 -0.55 -22.80
C ASP A 30 20.44 -0.91 -22.57
N LEU A 31 20.13 -2.15 -22.20
CA LEU A 31 18.79 -2.58 -21.83
C LEU A 31 18.28 -1.78 -20.62
N ILE A 32 19.08 -1.59 -19.57
CA ILE A 32 18.69 -0.81 -18.39
C ILE A 32 18.51 0.69 -18.73
N HIS A 33 19.37 1.25 -19.60
CA HIS A 33 19.26 2.65 -20.01
C HIS A 33 18.10 2.90 -20.97
N ASN A 34 17.84 2.00 -21.91
CA ASN A 34 16.82 2.16 -22.95
C ASN A 34 15.45 1.61 -22.53
N GLU A 35 15.39 0.60 -21.66
CA GLU A 35 14.17 0.15 -20.96
C GLU A 35 13.95 0.91 -19.65
N SER A 36 14.58 2.07 -19.46
CA SER A 36 14.07 3.10 -18.55
C SER A 36 12.72 3.56 -19.07
N PHE A 37 11.75 2.72 -18.74
CA PHE A 37 10.33 2.79 -18.88
C PHE A 37 9.91 4.25 -18.97
N SER A 38 9.16 4.56 -20.01
CA SER A 38 8.35 5.77 -20.13
C SER A 38 7.25 5.78 -19.07
N ILE A 39 7.59 5.57 -17.80
CA ILE A 39 6.83 6.14 -16.69
C ILE A 39 7.03 7.63 -16.89
N LYS A 40 6.03 8.28 -17.48
CA LYS A 40 5.83 9.71 -17.32
C LYS A 40 6.14 10.06 -15.87
N LYS A 41 7.32 10.64 -15.65
CA LYS A 41 7.62 11.38 -14.44
C LYS A 41 6.81 12.67 -14.52
N ASP A 42 5.51 12.55 -14.30
CA ASP A 42 4.72 13.60 -13.66
C ASP A 42 4.98 13.56 -12.15
N VAL A 43 6.23 13.29 -11.76
CA VAL A 43 6.68 13.35 -10.38
C VAL A 43 7.80 14.37 -10.39
N ASP A 44 7.39 15.58 -10.05
CA ASP A 44 8.22 16.77 -9.95
C ASP A 44 9.51 16.43 -9.17
N PRO A 45 10.71 16.60 -9.76
CA PRO A 45 11.97 16.23 -9.10
C PRO A 45 12.23 17.00 -7.80
N GLU A 46 11.49 18.07 -7.52
CA GLU A 46 11.50 18.73 -6.20
C GLU A 46 10.97 17.84 -5.06
N PHE A 47 10.14 16.83 -5.34
CA PHE A 47 9.58 15.95 -4.30
C PHE A 47 10.62 15.07 -3.60
N PHE A 48 11.70 14.66 -4.29
CA PHE A 48 12.69 13.73 -3.72
C PHE A 48 13.92 14.42 -3.11
N GLY A 49 14.13 15.71 -3.40
CA GLY A 49 15.34 16.42 -2.97
C GLY A 49 15.34 16.89 -1.51
N LYS A 50 14.16 16.94 -0.85
CA LYS A 50 14.03 17.56 0.49
C LYS A 50 12.94 16.98 1.38
N SER A 51 12.26 15.91 0.98
CA SER A 51 11.19 15.34 1.80
C SER A 51 11.79 14.54 2.97
N ASN A 52 11.75 15.10 4.17
CA ASN A 52 12.00 14.33 5.39
C ASN A 52 10.91 13.26 5.50
N PHE A 53 11.29 11.99 5.64
CA PHE A 53 10.34 10.91 5.88
C PHE A 53 10.11 10.74 7.38
N ILE A 54 8.86 10.52 7.77
CA ILE A 54 8.48 10.31 9.17
C ILE A 54 7.67 9.04 9.34
N PHE A 55 7.75 8.47 10.54
CA PHE A 55 6.82 7.46 11.02
C PHE A 55 5.80 8.15 11.94
N LYS A 56 4.52 8.06 11.60
CA LYS A 56 3.44 8.69 12.38
C LYS A 56 2.34 7.67 12.69
N PRO A 57 1.91 7.55 13.96
CA PRO A 57 0.71 6.79 14.29
C PRO A 57 -0.53 7.59 13.85
N LEU A 58 -1.42 6.96 13.10
CA LEU A 58 -2.71 7.50 12.67
C LEU A 58 -3.86 6.68 13.25
N SER A 59 -4.91 7.36 13.68
CA SER A 59 -6.13 6.69 14.18
C SER A 59 -6.96 6.16 13.03
N VAL A 60 -7.49 4.94 13.18
CA VAL A 60 -8.33 4.31 12.16
C VAL A 60 -9.77 4.78 12.29
N ARG A 61 -10.34 5.25 11.18
CA ARG A 61 -11.73 5.68 11.08
C ARG A 61 -12.49 4.87 10.02
N PRO A 62 -13.51 4.10 10.43
CA PRO A 62 -14.38 3.39 9.50
C PRO A 62 -15.17 4.37 8.64
N LEU A 63 -15.24 4.11 7.34
CA LEU A 63 -16.11 4.86 6.42
C LEU A 63 -17.38 4.06 6.13
N PHE A 64 -18.50 4.52 6.65
CA PHE A 64 -19.80 3.90 6.42
C PHE A 64 -20.52 4.51 5.22
N SER A 65 -21.28 3.68 4.52
CA SER A 65 -22.13 4.08 3.40
C SER A 65 -23.49 3.40 3.48
N GLY A 66 -24.52 4.00 2.89
CA GLY A 66 -25.89 3.51 3.01
C GLY A 66 -26.52 3.79 4.38
N ALA A 67 -27.78 3.38 4.53
CA ALA A 67 -28.52 3.47 5.78
C ALA A 67 -28.79 2.06 6.30
N LEU A 68 -28.81 1.90 7.62
CA LEU A 68 -29.23 0.64 8.22
C LEU A 68 -30.69 0.33 7.85
N PRO A 69 -31.06 -0.97 7.77
CA PRO A 69 -32.45 -1.38 7.66
C PRO A 69 -33.34 -0.72 8.74
N LYS A 70 -34.60 -0.45 8.37
CA LYS A 70 -35.56 0.19 9.29
C LYS A 70 -35.66 -0.58 10.60
N GLY A 71 -35.62 0.16 11.71
CA GLY A 71 -35.71 -0.43 13.05
C GLY A 71 -34.39 -0.99 13.57
N TYR A 72 -33.25 -0.65 12.97
CA TYR A 72 -31.92 -0.99 13.48
C TYR A 72 -31.07 0.25 13.74
N ARG A 73 -30.17 0.17 14.71
CA ARG A 73 -29.18 1.21 15.04
C ARG A 73 -27.84 0.58 15.40
N ILE A 74 -26.75 1.32 15.18
CA ILE A 74 -25.42 0.96 15.67
C ILE A 74 -25.24 1.53 17.07
N ILE A 75 -24.70 0.74 17.99
CA ILE A 75 -24.29 1.22 19.31
C ILE A 75 -22.87 1.78 19.19
N SER A 76 -22.75 3.08 18.92
CA SER A 76 -21.44 3.72 18.71
C SER A 76 -20.45 3.52 19.86
N ASN A 77 -20.93 3.40 21.11
CA ASN A 77 -20.08 3.20 22.28
C ASN A 77 -19.48 1.79 22.40
N GLU A 78 -20.05 0.81 21.71
CA GLU A 78 -19.61 -0.59 21.78
C GLU A 78 -18.80 -1.03 20.55
N MET A 79 -18.67 -0.15 19.55
CA MET A 79 -17.88 -0.42 18.35
C MET A 79 -16.40 -0.55 18.72
N LYS A 80 -15.77 -1.63 18.27
CA LYS A 80 -14.34 -1.85 18.46
C LYS A 80 -13.64 -1.92 17.11
N ILE A 81 -12.46 -1.31 17.05
CA ILE A 81 -11.62 -1.28 15.85
C ILE A 81 -10.27 -1.87 16.23
N ASN A 82 -9.83 -2.90 15.50
CA ASN A 82 -8.59 -3.60 15.76
C ASN A 82 -7.76 -3.71 14.46
N PRO A 83 -6.58 -3.09 14.37
CA PRO A 83 -5.98 -2.18 15.35
C PRO A 83 -6.64 -0.78 15.34
N PRO A 84 -6.74 -0.08 16.49
CA PRO A 84 -7.30 1.27 16.54
C PRO A 84 -6.37 2.34 15.95
N THR A 85 -5.07 2.03 15.89
CA THR A 85 -4.02 2.93 15.42
C THR A 85 -3.06 2.17 14.52
N ILE A 86 -2.62 2.80 13.43
CA ILE A 86 -1.64 2.22 12.50
C ILE A 86 -0.48 3.17 12.27
N TYR A 87 0.71 2.59 12.13
CA TYR A 87 1.92 3.34 11.80
C TYR A 87 2.05 3.50 10.30
N VAL A 88 2.14 4.75 9.87
CA VAL A 88 2.29 5.12 8.47
C VAL A 88 3.68 5.69 8.24
N PHE A 89 4.31 5.28 7.14
CA PHE A 89 5.61 5.78 6.72
C PHE A 89 5.45 6.60 5.43
N GLY A 90 5.93 7.84 5.45
CA GLY A 90 5.82 8.68 4.27
C GLY A 90 6.44 10.07 4.45
N PRO A 91 6.33 10.90 3.40
CA PRO A 91 6.82 12.28 3.41
C PRO A 91 6.15 13.10 4.52
N SER A 92 6.95 13.81 5.31
CA SER A 92 6.49 14.69 6.40
C SER A 92 5.45 15.71 5.93
N ASN A 93 5.70 16.39 4.81
CA ASN A 93 4.79 17.37 4.23
C ASN A 93 3.37 16.83 3.95
N LEU A 94 3.22 15.52 3.70
CA LEU A 94 1.93 14.88 3.50
C LEU A 94 1.32 14.35 4.80
N LEU A 95 2.15 13.88 5.73
CA LEU A 95 1.68 13.22 6.96
C LEU A 95 1.51 14.17 8.16
N GLU A 96 2.13 15.34 8.14
CA GLU A 96 2.12 16.30 9.25
C GLU A 96 0.69 16.70 9.65
N ASN A 97 -0.16 16.96 8.65
CA ASN A 97 -1.56 17.37 8.82
C ASN A 97 -2.57 16.21 8.78
N VAL A 98 -2.11 14.96 8.64
CA VAL A 98 -2.98 13.78 8.61
C VAL A 98 -3.00 13.15 9.99
N TYR A 99 -4.19 12.99 10.57
CA TYR A 99 -4.38 12.40 11.90
C TYR A 99 -5.16 11.09 11.86
N GLU A 100 -6.00 10.92 10.83
CA GLU A 100 -6.90 9.79 10.67
C GLU A 100 -6.66 9.10 9.34
N ILE A 101 -6.83 7.77 9.33
CA ILE A 101 -6.83 6.94 8.14
C ILE A 101 -8.21 6.31 7.95
N GLN A 102 -8.74 6.39 6.73
CA GLN A 102 -10.06 5.87 6.39
C GLN A 102 -9.99 4.46 5.80
N THR A 103 -10.91 3.61 6.25
CA THR A 103 -11.13 2.30 5.64
C THR A 103 -11.84 2.42 4.29
N ASP A 104 -11.91 1.33 3.55
CA ASP A 104 -12.86 1.22 2.45
C ASP A 104 -14.31 1.36 2.94
N LYS A 105 -15.19 1.75 2.03
CA LYS A 105 -16.60 1.98 2.31
C LYS A 105 -17.28 0.68 2.72
N ILE A 106 -17.87 0.68 3.91
CA ILE A 106 -18.67 -0.43 4.44
C ILE A 106 -20.15 -0.08 4.19
N ASN A 107 -20.86 -0.91 3.43
CA ASN A 107 -22.27 -0.69 3.11
C ASN A 107 -23.18 -1.21 4.22
N LEU A 108 -23.80 -0.32 5.00
CA LEU A 108 -24.63 -0.66 6.15
C LEU A 108 -26.00 -1.29 5.79
N SER A 109 -26.38 -1.30 4.51
CA SER A 109 -27.76 -1.60 4.07
C SER A 109 -28.21 -3.04 4.36
N GLU A 110 -27.29 -3.98 4.58
CA GLU A 110 -27.59 -5.40 4.78
C GLU A 110 -27.44 -5.86 6.24
N TYR A 111 -26.96 -4.97 7.12
CA TYR A 111 -26.62 -5.36 8.49
C TYR A 111 -27.82 -5.27 9.44
N THR A 112 -28.18 -6.43 10.00
CA THR A 112 -29.29 -6.59 10.95
C THR A 112 -28.89 -7.24 12.28
N HIS A 113 -27.63 -7.70 12.39
CA HIS A 113 -27.11 -8.40 13.56
C HIS A 113 -25.66 -7.94 13.83
N PRO A 114 -25.15 -8.08 15.08
CA PRO A 114 -23.76 -7.80 15.39
C PRO A 114 -22.81 -8.66 14.55
N MET A 115 -21.80 -8.04 13.92
CA MET A 115 -20.87 -8.75 13.05
C MET A 115 -19.47 -8.15 13.10
N LYS A 116 -18.47 -9.01 12.89
CA LYS A 116 -17.08 -8.61 12.65
C LYS A 116 -16.83 -8.40 11.17
N ILE A 117 -16.29 -7.26 10.80
CA ILE A 117 -16.02 -6.88 9.41
C ILE A 117 -14.53 -6.71 9.23
N ASN A 118 -13.95 -7.49 8.33
CA ASN A 118 -12.56 -7.32 7.90
C ASN A 118 -12.54 -6.46 6.65
N THR A 119 -11.96 -5.28 6.75
CA THR A 119 -11.89 -4.32 5.64
C THR A 119 -10.47 -3.81 5.43
N GLY A 120 -10.20 -3.38 4.21
CA GLY A 120 -8.95 -2.72 3.85
C GLY A 120 -9.00 -1.21 4.09
N PHE A 121 -7.90 -0.56 3.73
CA PHE A 121 -7.80 0.88 3.69
C PHE A 121 -8.12 1.44 2.32
N HIS A 122 -8.64 2.67 2.30
CA HIS A 122 -8.86 3.34 1.03
C HIS A 122 -7.57 3.41 0.19
N SER A 123 -7.68 3.13 -1.11
CA SER A 123 -6.54 2.97 -2.03
C SER A 123 -5.51 4.11 -2.00
N SER A 124 -5.95 5.34 -1.74
CA SER A 124 -5.08 6.51 -1.58
C SER A 124 -4.09 6.37 -0.41
N THR A 125 -4.46 5.63 0.62
CA THR A 125 -3.68 5.51 1.86
C THR A 125 -2.83 4.24 1.92
N ILE A 126 -3.15 3.22 1.10
CA ILE A 126 -2.40 1.95 1.03
C ILE A 126 -0.92 2.18 0.67
N LYS A 127 -0.60 3.22 -0.11
CA LYS A 127 0.76 3.51 -0.59
C LYS A 127 1.76 3.82 0.53
N PHE A 128 1.28 4.24 1.70
CA PHE A 128 2.10 4.65 2.84
C PHE A 128 2.09 3.63 3.99
N LEU A 129 1.35 2.52 3.82
CA LEU A 129 1.18 1.47 4.82
C LEU A 129 2.21 0.36 4.66
N LYS A 130 2.68 -0.15 5.79
CA LYS A 130 3.50 -1.36 5.82
C LYS A 130 2.64 -2.57 5.44
N SER A 131 3.23 -3.55 4.75
CA SER A 131 2.47 -4.64 4.11
C SER A 131 1.64 -5.52 5.07
N ASN A 132 1.95 -5.53 6.37
CA ASN A 132 1.23 -6.34 7.36
C ASN A 132 0.03 -5.63 7.98
N ASP A 133 -0.09 -4.31 7.80
CA ASP A 133 -1.11 -3.47 8.46
C ASP A 133 -2.21 -3.05 7.47
N LYS A 134 -2.51 -3.91 6.48
CA LYS A 134 -3.42 -3.58 5.37
C LYS A 134 -4.89 -3.93 5.65
N VAL A 135 -5.16 -4.65 6.73
CA VAL A 135 -6.50 -5.13 7.08
C VAL A 135 -6.83 -4.69 8.50
N VAL A 136 -8.07 -4.26 8.70
CA VAL A 136 -8.63 -3.89 10.00
C VAL A 136 -9.88 -4.71 10.26
N GLU A 137 -9.99 -5.23 11.48
CA GLU A 137 -11.21 -5.83 12.00
C GLU A 137 -12.04 -4.75 12.70
N ILE A 138 -13.31 -4.64 12.33
CA ILE A 138 -14.28 -3.74 12.95
C ILE A 138 -15.40 -4.60 13.53
N ASP A 139 -15.55 -4.56 14.85
CA ASP A 139 -16.69 -5.15 15.54
C ASP A 139 -17.85 -4.15 15.50
N LEU A 140 -18.89 -4.47 14.73
CA LEU A 140 -20.06 -3.63 14.52
C LEU A 140 -21.25 -4.14 15.35
N PRO A 141 -21.56 -3.55 16.51
CA PRO A 141 -22.74 -3.89 17.30
C PRO A 141 -23.99 -3.25 16.69
N VAL A 142 -24.92 -4.09 16.21
CA VAL A 142 -26.20 -3.66 15.63
C VAL A 142 -27.33 -4.17 16.49
N GLU A 143 -28.23 -3.27 16.89
CA GLU A 143 -29.41 -3.58 17.69
C GLU A 143 -30.69 -3.15 17.00
N LYS A 144 -31.79 -3.84 17.33
CA LYS A 144 -33.13 -3.41 16.97
C LYS A 144 -33.48 -2.13 17.75
N SER A 145 -33.62 -1.02 17.05
CA SER A 145 -34.11 0.24 17.59
C SER A 145 -35.56 0.07 18.04
N SER A 146 -35.78 -0.05 19.35
CA SER A 146 -37.12 0.07 19.93
C SER A 146 -37.59 1.51 19.76
N ILE A 147 -38.31 1.77 18.67
CA ILE A 147 -39.07 3.01 18.52
C ILE A 147 -40.20 2.92 19.54
N ASN A 148 -39.99 3.52 20.70
CA ASN A 148 -41.02 3.66 21.71
C ASN A 148 -42.04 4.66 21.17
N SER A 149 -43.05 4.18 20.46
CA SER A 149 -44.21 4.96 20.03
C SER A 149 -45.09 5.27 21.25
N LYS A 150 -44.59 6.11 22.16
CA LYS A 150 -45.43 6.88 23.07
C LYS A 150 -45.46 8.31 22.54
N ILE A 151 -46.39 8.55 21.61
CA ILE A 151 -46.89 9.90 21.37
C ILE A 151 -48.20 9.97 22.15
N ILE A 152 -48.18 10.91 23.09
CA ILE A 152 -49.27 11.36 23.96
C ILE A 152 -50.36 12.00 23.11
#